data_AF-A0A2H0CHE3-F1
#
_entry.id   AF-A0A2H0CHE3-F1
#
_cell.length_a   1.000
_cell.length_b   1.000
_cell.length_c   1.000
_cell.angle_alpha   90.00
_cell.angle_beta   90.00
_cell.angle_gamma   90.00
#
_symmetry.space_group_name_H-M   'P 1'
#
loop_
_entity.id
_entity.type
_entity.pdbx_description
1 polymer ?
#
loop_
_entity_poly.entity_id
_entity_poly.type
_entity_poly.pdbx_seq_one_letter_code
_entity_poly.pdbx_strand_id
1 'polypeptide(L)' 'MDTHHIHGTKVGFHSNTESAKEFLDKNRNATESYLDQAKKNGEASFYDHEGNKFKMEHEEKDGEDSFSIHRHY' A
#
# COMPACT_ATOMS: atom_id res chain seq x y z
N MET A 1 -11.41 -7.39 2.53
CA MET A 1 -10.58 -6.25 2.12
C MET A 1 -11.05 -5.10 2.97
N ASP A 2 -10.17 -4.62 3.83
CA ASP A 2 -10.47 -3.60 4.82
C ASP A 2 -9.77 -2.33 4.41
N THR A 3 -10.56 -1.29 4.13
CA THR A 3 -10.05 -0.02 3.64
C THR A 3 -9.72 0.91 4.80
N HIS A 4 -8.50 1.41 4.80
CA HIS A 4 -7.98 2.34 5.79
C HIS A 4 -7.44 3.61 5.13
N HIS A 5 -7.48 4.73 5.85
CA HIS A 5 -6.81 5.95 5.43
C HIS A 5 -5.39 5.96 6.01
N ILE A 6 -4.39 5.89 5.13
CA ILE A 6 -2.97 5.97 5.49
C ILE A 6 -2.46 7.33 5.02
N HIS A 7 -2.11 8.21 5.96
CA HIS A 7 -1.66 9.58 5.66
C HIS A 7 -2.60 10.36 4.73
N GLY A 8 -3.91 10.13 4.84
CA GLY A 8 -4.93 10.76 3.99
C GLY A 8 -5.20 10.06 2.65
N THR A 9 -4.49 8.97 2.35
CA THR A 9 -4.70 8.15 1.15
C THR A 9 -5.52 6.91 1.47
N LYS A 10 -6.51 6.59 0.63
CA LYS A 10 -7.36 5.41 0.78
C LYS A 10 -6.62 4.15 0.31
N VAL A 11 -6.34 3.25 1.25
CA VAL A 11 -5.60 2.01 0.99
C VAL A 11 -6.40 0.82 1.52
N GLY A 12 -6.67 -0.15 0.65
CA GLY A 12 -7.30 -1.40 1.00
C GLY A 12 -6.28 -2.47 1.36
N PHE A 13 -6.52 -3.15 2.48
CA PHE A 13 -5.65 -4.20 3.00
C PHE A 13 -6.36 -5.55 2.85
N HIS A 14 -5.70 -6.52 2.20
CA HIS A 14 -6.18 -7.89 2.09
C HIS A 14 -5.80 -8.71 3.33
N SER A 15 -6.24 -9.97 3.40
CA SER A 15 -5.90 -10.84 4.53
C SER A 15 -4.38 -10.97 4.71
N ASN A 16 -3.91 -11.00 5.97
CA ASN A 16 -2.50 -11.12 6.35
C ASN A 16 -1.60 -9.93 5.92
N THR A 17 -2.14 -8.71 5.84
CA THR A 17 -1.36 -7.48 5.57
C THR A 17 -1.33 -6.52 6.76
N GLU A 18 -1.52 -7.04 7.99
CA GLU A 18 -1.52 -6.22 9.21
C GLU A 18 -0.15 -5.56 9.46
N SER A 19 0.95 -6.29 9.25
CA SER A 19 2.31 -5.75 9.37
C SER A 19 2.62 -4.71 8.28
N ALA A 20 2.07 -4.86 7.07
CA ALA A 20 2.16 -3.84 6.03
C ALA A 20 1.44 -2.55 6.42
N LYS A 21 0.25 -2.65 7.01
CA LYS A 21 -0.48 -1.49 7.52
C LYS A 21 0.33 -0.76 8.60
N GLU A 22 0.84 -1.49 9.58
CA GLU A 22 1.65 -0.92 10.65
C GLU A 22 2.92 -0.24 10.10
N PHE A 23 3.58 -0.88 9.16
CA PHE A 23 4.77 -0.34 8.51
C PHE A 23 4.47 0.98 7.78
N LEU A 24 3.41 1.04 6.98
CA LEU A 24 3.06 2.25 6.23
C LEU A 24 2.59 3.40 7.14
N ASP A 25 1.83 3.07 8.19
CA ASP A 25 1.40 4.06 9.19
C ASP A 25 2.62 4.70 9.89
N LYS A 26 3.59 3.89 10.31
CA LYS A 26 4.81 4.36 10.99
C LYS A 26 5.79 5.06 10.04
N ASN A 27 5.81 4.72 8.75
CA ASN A 27 6.82 5.19 7.79
C ASN A 27 6.20 6.05 6.68
N ARG A 28 5.84 7.30 7.03
CA ARG A 28 5.21 8.24 6.10
C ARG A 28 6.00 8.48 4.81
N ASN A 29 7.29 8.81 4.91
CA ASN A 29 8.14 9.07 3.73
C ASN A 29 8.24 7.86 2.79
N ALA A 30 8.37 6.66 3.36
CA ALA A 30 8.42 5.43 2.57
C ALA A 30 7.07 5.17 1.89
N THR A 31 5.98 5.37 2.62
CA THR A 31 4.61 5.25 2.10
C THR A 31 4.36 6.18 0.92
N GLU A 32 4.73 7.46 1.03
CA GLU A 32 4.58 8.42 -0.07
C GLU A 32 5.37 7.98 -1.32
N SER A 33 6.57 7.41 -1.11
CA SER A 33 7.39 6.88 -2.20
C SER A 33 6.73 5.66 -2.88
N TYR A 34 6.15 4.75 -2.10
CA TYR A 34 5.44 3.58 -2.64
C TYR A 34 4.15 3.94 -3.35
N LEU A 35 3.40 4.91 -2.82
CA LEU A 35 2.19 5.43 -3.47
C LEU A 35 2.53 6.09 -4.80
N ASP A 36 3.56 6.94 -4.84
CA ASP A 36 4.03 7.56 -6.09
C ASP A 36 4.50 6.51 -7.12
N GLN A 37 5.25 5.51 -6.66
CA GLN A 37 5.69 4.42 -7.51
C GLN A 37 4.51 3.61 -8.06
N ALA A 38 3.52 3.30 -7.23
CA ALA A 38 2.32 2.58 -7.64
C ALA A 38 1.50 3.41 -8.64
N LYS A 39 1.34 4.72 -8.43
CA LYS A 39 0.69 5.62 -9.41
C LYS A 39 1.39 5.63 -10.78
N LYS A 40 2.72 5.64 -10.79
CA LYS A 40 3.50 5.71 -12.03
C LYS A 40 3.54 4.40 -12.80
N ASN A 41 3.60 3.28 -12.09
CA ASN A 41 3.87 1.97 -12.68
C ASN A 41 2.65 1.01 -12.62
N GLY A 42 1.55 1.42 -12.01
CA GLY A 42 0.40 0.56 -11.66
C GLY A 42 0.64 -0.30 -10.41
N GLU A 43 1.89 -0.50 -9.99
CA GLU A 43 2.23 -1.25 -8.79
C GLU A 43 3.55 -0.81 -8.12
N ALA A 44 3.67 -1.11 -6.83
CA ALA A 44 4.89 -1.00 -6.05
C ALA A 44 5.07 -2.24 -5.18
N SER A 45 6.32 -2.66 -4.97
CA SER A 45 6.65 -3.73 -4.04
C SER A 45 7.50 -3.18 -2.90
N PHE A 46 7.24 -3.65 -1.68
CA PHE A 46 8.01 -3.25 -0.50
C PHE A 46 8.13 -4.41 0.49
N TYR A 47 9.06 -4.26 1.42
CA TYR A 47 9.26 -5.19 2.54
C TYR A 47 8.96 -4.46 3.82
N ASP A 48 8.29 -5.14 4.76
CA ASP A 48 8.17 -4.63 6.11
C ASP A 48 9.41 -4.98 6.95
N HIS A 49 9.43 -4.50 8.20
CA HIS A 49 10.52 -4.75 9.14
C HIS A 49 10.78 -6.23 9.47
N GLU A 50 9.76 -7.09 9.36
CA GLU A 50 9.87 -8.54 9.54
C GLU A 50 10.37 -9.26 8.28
N GLY A 51 10.61 -8.52 7.18
CA GLY A 51 11.06 -9.07 5.91
C GLY A 51 9.94 -9.69 5.07
N ASN A 52 8.67 -9.46 5.38
CA ASN A 52 7.58 -9.91 4.51
C ASN A 52 7.47 -8.99 3.30
N LYS A 53 7.31 -9.59 2.13
CA LYS A 53 7.11 -8.86 0.87
C LYS A 53 5.64 -8.56 0.66
N PHE A 54 5.35 -7.33 0.27
CA PHE A 54 4.02 -6.86 -0.09
C PHE A 54 4.03 -6.23 -1.47
N LYS A 55 2.91 -6.37 -2.17
CA LYS A 55 2.60 -5.68 -3.42
C LYS A 55 1.47 -4.69 -3.16
N MET A 56 1.69 -3.45 -3.55
CA MET A 56 0.70 -2.38 -3.62
C MET A 56 0.31 -2.19 -5.07
N GLU A 57 -0.97 -2.23 -5.36
CA GLU A 57 -1.54 -1.96 -6.68
C GLU A 57 -2.28 -0.63 -6.64
N HIS A 58 -2.20 0.11 -7.74
CA HIS A 58 -2.92 1.36 -7.93
C HIS A 58 -3.96 1.18 -9.04
N GLU A 59 -5.18 1.60 -8.75
CA GLU A 59 -6.25 1.73 -9.72
C GLU A 59 -6.80 3.15 -9.63
N GLU A 60 -6.84 3.87 -10.75
CA GLU A 60 -7.59 5.12 -10.88
C GLU A 60 -9.01 4.79 -11.35
N LYS A 61 -10.04 5.15 -10.56
CA LYS A 61 -11.45 5.02 -10.95
C LYS A 61 -12.15 6.36 -10.76
N ASP A 62 -12.75 6.87 -11.83
CA ASP A 62 -13.52 8.12 -11.83
C ASP A 62 -12.74 9.34 -11.26
N GLY A 63 -11.41 9.36 -11.44
CA GLY A 63 -10.53 10.42 -10.92
C GLY A 63 -10.14 10.27 -9.44
N GLU A 64 -10.52 9.16 -8.80
CA GLU A 64 -10.09 8.80 -7.45
C GLU A 64 -9.00 7.72 -7.49
N ASP A 65 -7.87 8.01 -6.83
CA ASP A 65 -6.82 7.02 -6.61
C ASP A 65 -7.27 5.98 -5.56
N SER A 66 -7.28 4.71 -5.95
CA SER A 66 -7.48 3.59 -5.03
C SER A 66 -6.24 2.72 -4.99
N PHE A 67 -5.81 2.35 -3.77
CA PHE A 67 -4.69 1.45 -3.57
C PHE A 67 -5.13 0.16 -2.90
N SER A 68 -4.57 -0.97 -3.31
CA SER A 68 -4.77 -2.26 -2.64
C SER A 68 -3.44 -2.92 -2.32
N ILE A 69 -3.33 -3.53 -1.13
CA ILE A 69 -2.12 -4.19 -0.67
C ILE A 69 -2.38 -5.67 -0.46
N HIS A 70 -1.46 -6.46 -1.00
CA HIS A 70 -1.47 -7.91 -0.99
C HIS A 70 -0.13 -8.42 -0.47
N ARG A 71 -0.16 -9.49 0.33
CA ARG A 71 1.07 -10.23 0.65
C ARG A 71 1.55 -10.94 -0.61
N HIS A 72 2.82 -10.75 -0.94
CA HIS A 72 3.46 -11.35 -2.11
C HIS A 72 4.29 -12.54 -1.65
N TYR A 73 3.90 -13.74 -2.08
CA TYR A 73 4.58 -15.02 -1.76
C TYR A 73 5.69 -15.32 -2.78
#